data_AF-A0A968L5D7-F1
#
_entry.id   AF-A0A968L5D7-F1
#
_cell.length_a   1.000
_cell.length_b   1.000
_cell.length_c   1.000
_cell.angle_alpha   90.00
_cell.angle_beta   90.00
_cell.angle_gamma   90.00
#
_symmetry.space_group_name_H-M   'P 1'
#
loop_
_entity.id
_entity.type
_entity.pdbx_description
1 polymer ?
#
loop_
_entity_poly.entity_id
_entity_poly.type
_entity_poly.pdbx_seq_one_letter_code
_entity_poly.pdbx_strand_id
1 'polypeptide(L)'
;MTKLLVAAFLLAHGAIHAAFIGPRPPATAGGPAWPFELARSWLLTPAGFDADITRALGLALTAATLGGFALAALAVVGVLPIGVWFPTLFLGTVASIALLVLFFHPWLALGLVIDLGLLWLALAADWTPASILP
;
A
#
# COMPACT_ATOMS: atom_id res chain seq x y z
N MET A 1 -15.97 -16.08 -8.15
CA MET A 1 -16.35 -14.78 -7.54
C MET A 1 -15.26 -14.25 -6.60
N THR A 2 -14.86 -15.03 -5.59
CA THR A 2 -13.93 -14.59 -4.52
C THR A 2 -12.57 -14.10 -5.02
N LYS A 3 -11.96 -14.75 -6.03
CA LYS A 3 -10.70 -14.31 -6.64
C LYS A 3 -10.76 -12.89 -7.20
N LEU A 4 -11.85 -12.56 -7.90
CA LEU A 4 -12.03 -11.24 -8.49
C LEU A 4 -12.22 -10.17 -7.42
N LEU A 5 -12.92 -10.50 -6.32
CA LEU A 5 -13.08 -9.59 -5.19
C LEU A 5 -11.75 -9.30 -4.50
N VAL A 6 -10.93 -10.33 -4.25
CA VAL A 6 -9.59 -10.16 -3.65
C VAL A 6 -8.68 -9.35 -4.58
N ALA A 7 -8.65 -9.69 -5.88
CA ALA A 7 -7.85 -8.95 -6.85
C ALA A 7 -8.30 -7.47 -6.95
N ALA A 8 -9.60 -7.23 -7.04
CA ALA A 8 -10.15 -5.87 -7.07
C ALA A 8 -9.84 -5.11 -5.78
N PHE A 9 -9.92 -5.76 -4.61
CA PHE A 9 -9.55 -5.17 -3.33
C PHE A 9 -8.08 -4.75 -3.29
N LEU A 10 -7.16 -5.64 -3.68
CA LEU A 10 -5.72 -5.34 -3.71
C LEU A 10 -5.41 -4.20 -4.68
N LEU A 11 -6.04 -4.20 -5.86
CA LEU A 11 -5.87 -3.13 -6.85
C LEU A 11 -6.45 -1.80 -6.35
N ALA A 12 -7.64 -1.81 -5.73
CA ALA A 12 -8.26 -0.60 -5.21
C ALA A 12 -7.46 -0.02 -4.05
N HIS A 13 -7.04 -0.86 -3.09
CA HIS A 13 -6.19 -0.45 -1.98
C HIS A 13 -4.87 0.11 -2.50
N GLY A 14 -4.16 -0.63 -3.36
CA GLY A 14 -2.93 -0.14 -4.00
C GLY A 14 -3.15 1.18 -4.74
N ALA A 15 -4.21 1.32 -5.53
CA ALA A 15 -4.49 2.54 -6.29
C ALA A 15 -4.68 3.79 -5.39
N ILE A 16 -5.19 3.65 -4.16
CA ILE A 16 -5.26 4.77 -3.22
C ILE A 16 -3.86 5.33 -2.93
N HIS A 17 -2.81 4.50 -2.89
CA HIS A 17 -1.44 4.97 -2.69
C HIS A 17 -0.91 5.81 -3.86
N ALA A 18 -1.53 5.75 -5.05
CA ALA A 18 -1.18 6.67 -6.14
C ALA A 18 -1.47 8.14 -5.79
N ALA A 19 -2.30 8.41 -4.78
CA ALA A 19 -2.54 9.76 -4.26
C ALA A 19 -1.28 10.42 -3.67
N PHE A 20 -0.24 9.65 -3.29
CA PHE A 20 1.07 10.19 -2.86
C PHE A 20 1.90 10.80 -4.00
N ILE A 21 1.59 10.45 -5.25
CA ILE A 21 2.33 10.90 -6.43
C ILE A 21 1.47 11.73 -7.39
N GLY A 22 0.15 11.63 -7.28
CA GLY A 22 -0.80 12.39 -8.06
C GLY A 22 -0.83 13.88 -7.72
N PRO A 23 -1.42 14.71 -8.59
CA PRO A 23 -1.62 16.12 -8.30
C PRO A 23 -2.53 16.27 -7.08
N ARG A 24 -2.10 17.08 -6.12
CA ARG A 24 -2.93 17.44 -4.97
C ARG A 24 -4.20 18.15 -5.46
N PRO A 25 -5.40 17.73 -5.03
CA PRO A 25 -6.63 18.44 -5.38
C PRO A 25 -6.63 19.85 -4.80
N PRO A 26 -7.35 20.80 -5.42
CA PRO A 26 -7.49 22.16 -4.90
C PRO A 26 -7.97 22.16 -3.45
N ALA A 27 -7.39 23.02 -2.62
CA ALA A 27 -7.84 23.19 -1.25
C ALA A 27 -9.27 23.75 -1.24
N THR A 28 -10.13 23.17 -0.42
CA THR A 28 -11.49 23.68 -0.17
C THR A 28 -11.51 24.46 1.13
N ALA A 29 -12.24 25.58 1.17
CA ALA A 29 -12.36 26.39 2.39
C ALA A 29 -13.06 25.59 3.50
N GLY A 30 -12.42 25.50 4.68
CA GLY A 30 -12.87 24.64 5.77
C GLY A 30 -12.66 23.14 5.53
N GLY A 31 -12.02 22.78 4.41
CA GLY A 31 -11.70 21.42 4.05
C GLY A 31 -10.54 20.85 4.85
N PRO A 32 -10.45 19.52 4.93
CA PRO A 32 -9.38 18.84 5.64
C PRO A 32 -8.05 18.94 4.90
N ALA A 33 -6.95 18.80 5.65
CA ALA A 33 -5.62 18.75 5.07
C ALA A 33 -5.47 17.50 4.18
N TRP A 34 -4.78 17.68 3.05
CA TRP A 34 -4.44 16.57 2.16
C TRP A 34 -3.44 15.63 2.85
N PRO A 35 -3.75 14.34 3.04
CA PRO A 35 -2.93 13.46 3.86
C PRO A 35 -1.76 12.80 3.11
N PHE A 36 -1.76 12.87 1.77
CA PHE A 36 -0.77 12.19 0.93
C PHE A 36 0.37 13.14 0.54
N GLU A 37 1.26 13.45 1.50
CA GLU A 37 2.41 14.34 1.33
C GLU A 37 3.71 13.58 1.58
N LEU A 38 4.70 13.74 0.70
CA LEU A 38 6.00 13.06 0.77
C LEU A 38 7.17 13.99 1.12
N ALA A 39 6.96 15.31 1.11
CA ALA A 39 8.02 16.27 1.45
C ALA A 39 8.24 16.41 2.96
N ARG A 40 7.32 15.91 3.81
CA ARG A 40 7.42 15.97 5.27
C ARG A 40 7.06 14.65 5.91
N SER A 41 7.89 14.22 6.84
CA SER A 41 7.66 13.04 7.67
C SER A 41 7.79 13.45 9.14
N TRP A 42 6.89 12.95 10.00
CA TRP A 42 6.99 13.20 11.43
C TRP A 42 8.18 12.49 12.08
N LEU A 43 8.78 11.51 11.41
CA LEU A 43 9.93 10.75 11.91
C LEU A 43 11.24 11.20 11.25
N LEU A 44 11.27 11.34 9.93
CA LEU A 44 12.50 11.62 9.17
C LEU A 44 12.89 13.10 9.24
N THR A 45 11.92 14.01 9.17
CA THR A 45 12.21 15.45 9.21
C THR A 45 12.84 15.88 10.55
N PRO A 46 12.33 15.46 11.72
CA PRO A 46 13.01 15.74 13.00
C PRO A 46 14.37 15.03 13.15
N ALA A 47 14.59 13.93 12.43
CA ALA A 47 15.87 13.23 12.39
C ALA A 47 16.91 13.90 11.46
N GLY A 48 16.57 15.03 10.82
CA GLY A 48 17.49 15.83 10.02
C GLY A 48 17.64 15.38 8.57
N PHE A 49 16.79 14.47 8.09
CA PHE A 49 16.75 14.10 6.67
C PHE A 49 16.19 15.27 5.84
N ASP A 50 16.82 15.56 4.71
CA ASP A 50 16.34 16.57 3.77
C ASP A 50 15.06 16.11 3.05
N ALA A 51 14.37 17.08 2.46
CA ALA A 51 13.10 16.86 1.80
C ALA A 51 13.23 15.97 0.55
N ASP A 52 14.36 16.01 -0.15
CA ASP A 52 14.56 15.23 -1.37
C ASP A 52 14.77 13.75 -1.05
N ILE A 53 15.59 13.42 -0.04
CA ILE A 53 15.73 12.04 0.46
C ILE A 53 14.41 11.52 1.01
N THR A 54 13.70 12.34 1.80
CA THR A 54 12.39 11.97 2.36
C THR A 54 11.41 11.64 1.23
N ARG A 55 11.33 12.50 0.21
CA ARG A 55 10.48 12.30 -0.96
C ARG A 55 10.89 11.06 -1.75
N ALA A 56 12.18 10.87 -2.01
CA ALA A 56 12.68 9.71 -2.76
C ALA A 56 12.33 8.39 -2.08
N LEU A 57 12.49 8.30 -0.75
CA LEU A 57 12.07 7.13 0.02
C LEU A 57 10.56 6.90 -0.07
N GLY A 58 9.75 7.95 0.09
CA GLY A 58 8.30 7.87 -0.05
C GLY A 58 7.87 7.38 -1.43
N LEU A 59 8.52 7.86 -2.49
CA LEU A 59 8.28 7.41 -3.87
C LEU A 59 8.63 5.93 -4.06
N ALA A 60 9.79 5.50 -3.55
CA ALA A 60 10.21 4.11 -3.62
C ALA A 60 9.23 3.17 -2.90
N LEU A 61 8.78 3.54 -1.70
CA LEU A 61 7.79 2.78 -0.93
C LEU A 61 6.42 2.76 -1.63
N THR A 62 6.00 3.88 -2.22
CA THR A 62 4.76 3.96 -3.01
C THR A 62 4.84 3.03 -4.23
N ALA A 63 5.94 3.05 -4.96
CA ALA A 63 6.15 2.18 -6.12
C ALA A 63 6.16 0.69 -5.72
N ALA A 64 6.83 0.34 -4.62
CA ALA A 64 6.83 -1.03 -4.08
C ALA A 64 5.43 -1.48 -3.65
N THR A 65 4.64 -0.59 -3.04
CA THR A 65 3.24 -0.85 -2.66
C THR A 65 2.37 -1.14 -3.88
N LEU A 66 2.41 -0.24 -4.88
CA LEU A 66 1.66 -0.37 -6.13
C LEU A 66 2.05 -1.64 -6.88
N GLY A 67 3.35 -1.87 -7.08
CA GLY A 67 3.87 -3.04 -7.77
C GLY A 67 3.53 -4.34 -7.03
N GLY A 68 3.73 -4.37 -5.72
CA GLY A 68 3.45 -5.53 -4.88
C GLY A 68 1.99 -5.97 -4.96
N PHE A 69 1.05 -5.05 -4.74
CA PHE A 69 -0.37 -5.36 -4.81
C PHE A 69 -0.87 -5.67 -6.23
N ALA A 70 -0.34 -5.00 -7.26
CA ALA A 70 -0.68 -5.33 -8.65
C ALA A 70 -0.22 -6.74 -9.04
N LEU A 71 1.02 -7.10 -8.71
CA LEU A 71 1.56 -8.44 -8.98
C LEU A 71 0.83 -9.52 -8.17
N ALA A 72 0.49 -9.24 -6.91
CA ALA A 72 -0.30 -10.14 -6.08
C ALA A 72 -1.70 -10.37 -6.67
N ALA A 73 -2.37 -9.31 -7.15
CA ALA A 73 -3.66 -9.40 -7.82
C ALA A 73 -3.57 -10.25 -9.11
N LEU A 74 -2.51 -10.09 -9.92
CA LEU A 74 -2.27 -10.90 -11.11
C LEU A 74 -2.04 -12.38 -10.77
N ALA A 75 -1.38 -12.68 -9.66
CA ALA A 75 -1.24 -14.06 -9.17
C ALA A 75 -2.59 -14.64 -8.72
N VAL A 76 -3.45 -13.86 -8.06
CA VAL A 76 -4.80 -14.31 -7.62
C VAL A 76 -5.68 -14.72 -8.80
N VAL A 77 -5.62 -13.99 -9.91
CA VAL A 77 -6.43 -14.28 -11.11
C VAL A 77 -5.78 -15.30 -12.05
N GLY A 78 -4.60 -15.82 -11.71
CA GLY A 78 -3.90 -16.86 -12.47
C GLY A 78 -3.13 -16.36 -13.69
N VAL A 79 -2.89 -15.04 -13.81
CA VAL A 79 -2.04 -14.46 -14.86
C VAL A 79 -0.55 -14.68 -14.55
N LEU A 80 -0.18 -14.64 -13.27
CA LEU A 80 1.17 -14.96 -12.79
C LEU A 80 1.20 -16.29 -12.01
N PRO A 81 2.36 -16.96 -11.91
CA PRO A 81 2.49 -18.18 -11.12
C PRO A 81 2.10 -17.98 -9.65
N ILE A 82 1.45 -18.97 -9.04
CA ILE A 82 0.99 -18.89 -7.64
C ILE A 82 2.12 -18.62 -6.65
N GLY A 83 3.36 -19.06 -6.93
CA GLY A 83 4.53 -18.79 -6.10
C GLY A 83 4.87 -17.30 -5.95
N VAL A 84 4.33 -16.43 -6.83
CA VAL A 84 4.52 -14.97 -6.77
C VAL A 84 3.57 -14.31 -5.75
N TRP A 85 2.46 -14.97 -5.39
CA TRP A 85 1.44 -14.45 -4.47
C TRP A 85 2.02 -13.91 -3.17
N PHE A 86 2.68 -14.79 -2.40
CA PHE A 86 3.15 -14.44 -1.07
C PHE A 86 4.24 -13.36 -1.09
N PRO A 87 5.33 -13.48 -1.88
CA PRO A 87 6.38 -12.47 -1.89
C PRO A 87 5.87 -11.08 -2.29
N THR A 88 4.96 -11.00 -3.25
CA THR A 88 4.46 -9.71 -3.75
C THR A 88 3.42 -9.08 -2.83
N LEU A 89 2.53 -9.89 -2.25
CA LEU A 89 1.62 -9.41 -1.20
C LEU A 89 2.41 -8.91 0.01
N PHE A 90 3.38 -9.71 0.49
CA PHE A 90 4.21 -9.35 1.64
C PHE A 90 4.99 -8.06 1.38
N LEU A 91 5.67 -7.96 0.25
CA LEU A 91 6.40 -6.75 -0.15
C LEU A 91 5.48 -5.52 -0.20
N GLY A 92 4.34 -5.63 -0.89
CA GLY A 92 3.39 -4.52 -1.02
C GLY A 92 2.86 -4.07 0.34
N THR A 93 2.54 -5.01 1.21
CA THR A 93 1.99 -4.74 2.54
C THR A 93 3.01 -4.12 3.48
N VAL A 94 4.25 -4.64 3.51
CA VAL A 94 5.33 -4.09 4.34
C VAL A 94 5.73 -2.70 3.84
N ALA A 95 5.83 -2.50 2.53
CA ALA A 95 6.10 -1.19 1.94
C ALA A 95 4.99 -0.18 2.27
N SER A 96 3.73 -0.61 2.21
CA SER A 96 2.57 0.20 2.58
C SER A 96 2.62 0.61 4.05
N ILE A 97 2.84 -0.34 4.97
CA ILE A 97 2.98 -0.03 6.41
C ILE A 97 4.12 0.94 6.65
N ALA A 98 5.29 0.70 6.06
CA ALA A 98 6.43 1.60 6.20
C ALA A 98 6.10 3.01 5.70
N LEU A 99 5.44 3.13 4.54
CA LEU A 99 4.99 4.41 3.99
C LEU A 99 4.01 5.10 4.95
N LEU A 100 2.97 4.40 5.39
CA LEU A 100 1.94 4.96 6.25
C LEU A 100 2.45 5.32 7.64
N VAL A 101 3.42 4.58 8.18
CA VAL A 101 4.08 4.91 9.44
C VAL A 101 4.99 6.12 9.25
N LEU A 102 5.82 6.19 8.21
CA LEU A 102 6.76 7.31 8.02
C LEU A 102 6.04 8.62 7.68
N PHE A 103 4.94 8.55 6.93
CA PHE A 103 4.16 9.69 6.45
C PHE A 103 2.77 9.76 7.12
N PHE A 104 2.73 9.39 8.39
CA PHE A 104 1.47 9.18 9.11
C PHE A 104 0.57 10.42 9.14
N HIS A 105 -0.70 10.18 8.86
CA HIS A 105 -1.81 11.10 9.09
C HIS A 105 -2.98 10.28 9.68
N PRO A 106 -3.77 10.79 10.64
CA PRO A 106 -4.84 10.03 11.29
C PRO A 106 -5.84 9.38 10.31
N TRP A 107 -6.06 10.00 9.16
CA TRP A 107 -6.94 9.49 8.10
C TRP A 107 -6.44 8.19 7.45
N LEU A 108 -5.14 7.92 7.55
CA LEU A 108 -4.50 6.76 6.97
C LEU A 108 -4.52 5.55 7.91
N ALA A 109 -5.08 5.69 9.12
CA ALA A 109 -5.18 4.59 10.08
C ALA A 109 -5.95 3.38 9.50
N LEU A 110 -6.97 3.61 8.67
CA LEU A 110 -7.69 2.53 8.00
C LEU A 110 -6.77 1.74 7.05
N GLY A 111 -5.87 2.42 6.34
CA GLY A 111 -4.87 1.76 5.48
C GLY A 111 -3.96 0.83 6.28
N LEU A 112 -3.48 1.28 7.45
CA LEU A 112 -2.69 0.44 8.35
C LEU A 112 -3.48 -0.80 8.83
N VAL A 113 -4.76 -0.64 9.18
CA VAL A 113 -5.59 -1.78 9.60
C VAL A 113 -5.77 -2.78 8.45
N ILE A 114 -5.98 -2.30 7.23
CA ILE A 114 -6.06 -3.15 6.02
C ILE A 114 -4.76 -3.93 5.85
N ASP A 115 -3.60 -3.27 5.95
CA ASP A 115 -2.31 -3.91 5.77
C ASP A 115 -2.02 -4.96 6.85
N LEU A 116 -2.36 -4.68 8.12
CA LEU A 116 -2.25 -5.67 9.19
C LEU A 116 -3.15 -6.89 8.93
N GLY A 117 -4.37 -6.66 8.40
CA GLY A 117 -5.25 -7.74 7.98
C GLY A 117 -4.68 -8.57 6.83
N LEU A 118 -4.04 -7.94 5.84
CA LEU A 118 -3.38 -8.62 4.73
C LEU A 118 -2.15 -9.43 5.19
N LEU A 119 -1.34 -8.90 6.11
CA LEU A 119 -0.23 -9.65 6.71
C LEU A 119 -0.75 -10.84 7.52
N TRP A 120 -1.79 -10.65 8.33
CA TRP A 120 -2.41 -11.75 9.08
C TRP A 120 -2.95 -12.83 8.14
N LEU A 121 -3.62 -12.44 7.05
CA LEU A 121 -4.10 -13.36 6.01
C LEU A 121 -2.93 -14.17 5.40
N ALA A 122 -1.82 -13.51 5.11
CA ALA A 122 -0.65 -14.11 4.48
C ALA A 122 0.18 -15.01 5.41
N LEU A 123 0.25 -14.68 6.70
CA LEU A 123 1.19 -15.31 7.66
C LEU A 123 0.54 -16.25 8.67
N ALA A 124 -0.74 -16.02 9.01
CA ALA A 124 -1.39 -16.71 10.12
C ALA A 124 -2.67 -17.46 9.71
N ALA A 125 -3.37 -17.00 8.68
CA ALA A 125 -4.57 -17.66 8.18
C ALA A 125 -4.28 -18.78 7.17
N ASP A 126 -3.01 -19.00 6.80
CA ASP A 126 -2.55 -19.93 5.75
C ASP A 126 -3.35 -19.82 4.45
N TRP A 127 -3.91 -18.65 4.17
CA TRP A 127 -4.78 -18.45 3.04
C TRP A 127 -3.96 -18.29 1.77
N THR A 128 -4.29 -19.08 0.75
CA THR A 128 -3.67 -18.97 -0.57
C THR A 128 -4.74 -18.93 -1.66
N PRO A 129 -4.48 -18.26 -2.80
CA PRO A 129 -5.40 -18.29 -3.94
C PRO A 129 -5.65 -19.69 -4.51
N ALA A 130 -4.76 -20.65 -4.20
CA ALA A 130 -4.90 -22.06 -4.55
C ALA A 130 -6.02 -22.77 -3.80
N SER A 131 -6.34 -22.35 -2.57
CA SER A 131 -7.49 -22.85 -1.80
C SER A 131 -8.86 -22.58 -2.45
N ILE A 132 -8.86 -21.80 -3.54
CA ILE A 132 -10.02 -21.40 -4.33
C ILE A 132 -9.95 -21.95 -5.77
N LEU A 133 -9.02 -22.87 -6.04
CA LEU A 133 -9.02 -23.70 -7.25
C LEU A 133 -9.98 -24.87 -7.02
N PRO A 134 -10.79 -25.27 -8.03
CA PRO A 134 -11.57 -26.50 -7.96
C PRO A 134 -10.67 -27.74 -7.84
#